data_AF-A0A967L4I5-F1
#
_entry.id   AF-A0A967L4I5-F1
#
_cell.length_a   1.000
_cell.length_b   1.000
_cell.length_c   1.000
_cell.angle_alpha   90.00
_cell.angle_beta   90.00
_cell.angle_gamma   90.00
#
_symmetry.space_group_name_H-M   'P 1'
#
loop_
_entity.id
_entity.type
_entity.pdbx_description
1 polymer ?
#
loop_
_entity_poly.entity_id
_entity_poly.type
_entity_poly.pdbx_seq_one_letter_code
_entity_poly.pdbx_strand_id
1 'polypeptide(L)' 'MANRVVVDPITRIEGHLRIEAEVRDGRIVDAYSSGTMVRGFEKILKGRDPRDAWAFTERACGVCTT' A
#
# COMPACT_ATOMS: atom_id res chain seq x y z
N MET A 1 13.77 27.44 -1.15
CA MET A 1 14.09 26.09 -0.65
C MET A 1 12.94 25.18 -0.99
N ALA A 2 13.16 24.04 -1.63
CA ALA A 2 12.10 23.06 -1.83
C ALA A 2 11.81 22.40 -0.48
N ASN A 3 10.60 22.58 0.04
CA ASN A 3 10.19 21.97 1.29
C ASN A 3 9.55 20.62 0.97
N ARG A 4 10.08 19.54 1.55
CA ARG A 4 9.51 18.20 1.42
C ARG A 4 8.59 17.93 2.61
N VAL A 5 7.33 17.63 2.32
CA VAL A 5 6.30 17.28 3.31
C VAL A 5 6.13 15.76 3.29
N VAL A 6 6.06 15.15 4.46
CA VAL A 6 5.87 13.70 4.62
C VAL A 6 4.63 13.45 5.47
N VAL A 7 3.72 12.63 4.97
CA VAL A 7 2.56 12.13 5.71
C VAL A 7 2.66 10.62 5.82
N ASP A 8 2.95 10.16 7.02
CA ASP A 8 3.19 8.76 7.35
C ASP A 8 2.81 8.53 8.83
N PRO A 9 1.69 7.85 9.14
CA PRO A 9 0.80 7.14 8.22
C PRO A 9 -0.27 8.04 7.59
N ILE A 10 -0.71 7.70 6.37
CA ILE A 10 -2.03 8.12 5.86
C ILE A 10 -3.12 7.36 6.61
N THR A 11 -4.09 8.08 7.17
CA THR A 11 -5.19 7.50 7.97
C THR A 11 -6.50 7.42 7.17
N ARG A 12 -7.50 6.70 7.71
CA ARG A 12 -8.83 6.45 7.09
C ARG A 12 -8.76 5.75 5.73
N ILE A 13 -7.79 4.85 5.58
CA ILE A 13 -7.63 3.94 4.45
C ILE A 13 -7.46 2.51 4.98
N GLU A 14 -7.48 1.53 4.09
CA GLU A 14 -6.95 0.19 4.36
C GLU A 14 -5.44 0.17 4.05
N GLY A 15 -4.67 -0.56 4.86
CA GLY A 15 -3.25 -0.79 4.61
C GLY A 15 -2.30 0.28 5.18
N HIS A 16 -1.08 0.30 4.65
CA HIS A 16 0.03 1.15 5.11
C HIS A 16 0.53 2.00 3.95
N LEU A 17 0.26 3.29 4.00
CA LEU A 17 0.62 4.24 2.94
C LEU A 17 1.38 5.42 3.51
N ARG A 18 2.48 5.73 2.83
CA ARG A 18 3.29 6.93 2.99
C ARG A 18 3.16 7.79 1.75
N ILE A 19 2.92 9.09 1.93
CA ILE A 19 2.96 10.09 0.85
C ILE A 19 4.03 11.12 1.16
N GLU A 20 4.85 11.43 0.16
CA GLU A 20 5.81 12.53 0.22
C GLU A 20 5.52 13.52 -0.90
N ALA A 21 5.57 14.82 -0.61
CA ALA A 21 5.29 15.88 -1.59
C ALA A 21 6.38 16.95 -1.55
N GLU A 22 6.90 17.31 -2.72
CA GLU A 22 7.74 18.50 -2.88
C GLU A 22 6.86 19.73 -3.10
N VAL A 23 7.04 20.76 -2.27
CA VAL A 23 6.25 21.99 -2.34
C VAL A 23 7.14 23.16 -2.73
N ARG A 24 6.74 23.90 -3.76
CA ARG A 24 7.33 25.18 -4.20
C ARG A 24 6.22 26.20 -4.40
N ASP A 25 6.40 27.39 -3.83
CA ASP A 25 5.43 28.51 -3.95
C ASP A 25 3.99 28.11 -3.61
N GLY A 26 3.82 27.31 -2.55
CA GLY A 26 2.52 26.83 -2.09
C GLY A 26 1.85 25.78 -2.98
N ARG A 27 2.56 25.26 -4.00
CA ARG A 27 2.07 24.22 -4.91
C ARG A 27 2.91 22.96 -4.80
N ILE A 28 2.25 21.80 -4.86
CA ILE A 28 2.93 20.51 -5.00
C ILE A 28 3.48 20.43 -6.43
N VAL A 29 4.78 20.21 -6.56
CA VAL A 29 5.47 20.08 -7.86
C VAL A 29 5.90 18.66 -8.17
N ASP A 30 6.01 17.81 -7.14
CA ASP A 30 6.31 16.39 -7.26
C ASP A 30 5.73 15.63 -6.06
N ALA A 31 5.45 14.33 -6.23
CA ALA A 31 4.92 13.49 -5.17
C ALA A 31 5.31 12.02 -5.33
N TYR A 32 5.47 11.35 -4.19
CA TYR A 32 5.87 9.94 -4.09
C TYR A 32 4.82 9.19 -3.28
N SER A 33 4.37 8.05 -3.81
CA SER A 33 3.46 7.13 -3.13
C SER A 33 4.19 5.84 -2.80
N SER A 34 4.19 5.45 -1.52
CA SER A 34 4.90 4.28 -1.04
C SER A 34 4.01 3.41 -0.16
N GLY A 35 3.72 2.19 -0.63
CA GLY A 35 3.18 1.13 0.21
C GLY A 35 4.30 0.55 1.08
N THR A 36 4.20 0.68 2.40
CA THR A 36 5.30 0.36 3.33
C THR A 36 5.19 -1.03 3.95
N MET A 37 4.23 -1.85 3.52
CA MET A 37 4.01 -3.21 4.02
C MET A 37 3.83 -4.22 2.88
N VAL A 38 4.41 -5.41 3.04
CA VAL A 38 4.28 -6.52 2.10
C VAL A 38 4.11 -7.84 2.85
N ARG A 39 3.28 -8.75 2.32
CA ARG A 39 3.07 -10.11 2.85
C ARG A 39 3.55 -11.21 1.92
N GLY A 40 3.49 -11.01 0.60
CA GLY A 40 3.95 -11.99 -0.38
C GLY A 40 3.04 -13.20 -0.60
N PHE A 41 1.71 -12.98 -0.72
CA PHE A 41 0.72 -14.04 -0.97
C PHE A 41 1.08 -14.95 -2.15
N GLU A 42 1.60 -14.39 -3.23
CA GLU A 42 2.01 -15.16 -4.42
C GLU A 42 3.10 -16.17 -4.11
N LYS A 43 4.05 -15.83 -3.21
CA LYS A 43 5.08 -16.77 -2.75
C LYS A 43 4.48 -17.84 -1.83
N ILE A 44 3.53 -17.46 -0.96
CA ILE A 44 2.82 -18.38 -0.06
C ILE A 44 2.05 -19.46 -0.85
N LEU A 45 1.56 -19.13 -2.04
CA LEU A 45 0.79 -20.04 -2.89
C LEU A 45 1.63 -21.07 -3.65
N LYS A 46 2.95 -20.87 -3.78
CA LYS A 46 3.80 -21.80 -4.54
C LYS A 46 3.77 -23.20 -3.92
N GLY A 47 3.46 -24.21 -4.75
CA GLY A 47 3.42 -25.61 -4.35
C GLY A 47 2.13 -26.05 -3.65
N ARG A 48 1.12 -25.17 -3.54
CA ARG A 48 -0.20 -25.53 -3.01
C ARG A 48 -1.12 -26.07 -4.10
N ASP A 49 -2.16 -26.79 -3.67
CA ASP A 49 -3.24 -27.20 -4.57
C ASP A 49 -3.96 -25.96 -5.11
N PRO A 50 -4.20 -25.84 -6.43
CA PRO A 50 -4.91 -24.69 -7.00
C PRO A 50 -6.29 -24.44 -6.38
N ARG A 51 -6.95 -25.49 -5.86
CA ARG A 51 -8.28 -25.39 -5.22
C ARG A 51 -8.21 -24.69 -3.85
N ASP A 52 -7.05 -24.62 -3.23
CA ASP A 52 -6.88 -23.93 -1.94
C ASP A 52 -6.68 -22.42 -2.11
N ALA A 53 -6.37 -21.94 -3.33
CA ALA A 53 -5.92 -20.57 -3.57
C ALA A 53 -6.89 -19.51 -3.04
N TRP A 54 -8.19 -19.69 -3.27
CA TRP A 54 -9.23 -18.72 -2.89
C TRP A 54 -9.24 -18.45 -1.38
N ALA A 55 -9.07 -19.49 -0.57
CA ALA A 55 -9.07 -19.37 0.88
C ALA A 55 -7.87 -18.55 1.38
N PHE A 56 -6.73 -18.58 0.69
CA PHE A 56 -5.58 -17.74 1.03
C PHE A 56 -5.73 -16.33 0.47
N THR A 57 -6.10 -16.17 -0.81
CA THR A 57 -6.11 -14.87 -1.48
C THR A 57 -7.23 -13.96 -1.02
N GLU A 58 -8.34 -14.49 -0.52
CA GLU A 58 -9.41 -13.69 0.12
C GLU A 58 -8.87 -12.89 1.33
N ARG A 59 -7.81 -13.37 1.99
CA ARG A 59 -7.17 -12.67 3.13
C ARG A 59 -6.19 -11.59 2.67
N ALA A 60 -6.07 -11.34 1.38
CA ALA A 60 -5.32 -10.20 0.86
C ALA A 60 -5.93 -8.87 1.36
N CYS A 61 -7.25 -8.80 1.56
CA CYS A 61 -7.90 -7.57 2.03
C CYS A 61 -9.23 -7.91 2.71
N GLY A 62 -9.35 -7.58 4.00
CA GLY A 62 -10.58 -7.82 4.76
C GLY A 62 -11.65 -6.72 4.62
N VAL A 63 -11.26 -5.53 4.16
CA VAL A 63 -12.20 -4.44 3.87
C VAL A 63 -12.98 -4.73 2.60
N CYS A 64 -12.31 -5.25 1.57
CA CYS A 64 -12.85 -5.58 0.26
C CYS A 64 -13.20 -7.06 0.12
N THR A 65 -13.75 -7.63 1.20
CA THR A 65 -14.34 -8.98 1.19
C THR A 65 -15.55 -9.04 0.24
N THR A 66 -15.95 -10.26 -0.18
CA THR A 66 -17.15 -10.49 -1.00
C THR A 66 -18.44 -10.13 -0.28
#